data_AF-A0A484KDN7-F1
#
_entry.id   AF-A0A484KDN7-F1
#
_cell.length_a   1.000
_cell.length_b   1.000
_cell.length_c   1.000
_cell.angle_alpha   90.00
_cell.angle_beta   90.00
_cell.angle_gamma   90.00
#
_symmetry.space_group_name_H-M   'P 1'
#
loop_
_entity.id
_entity.type
_entity.pdbx_description
1 polymer ?
#
loop_
_entity_poly.entity_id
_entity_poly.type
_entity_poly.pdbx_seq_one_letter_code
_entity_poly.pdbx_strand_id
1 'polypeptide(L)'
;MIGQIETLEKLDAPLHPMLATDLILGSLPAEYSQTVVNFYMNKLEMTMPELLKFLTTAEESLGKGKGKSVLMVEGSTIAKKSGPRSPAGTKRKGSKKPKQRPTPLR
;
A
#
# COMPACT_ATOMS: atom_id res chain seq x y z
N MET A 1 -19.52 -20.39 6.18
CA MET A 1 -18.87 -21.62 6.68
C MET A 1 -19.05 -21.82 8.18
N ILE A 2 -18.70 -20.84 9.02
CA ILE A 2 -18.76 -20.94 10.51
C ILE A 2 -20.10 -21.50 11.02
N GLY A 3 -21.25 -20.97 10.58
CA GLY A 3 -22.57 -21.47 11.04
C GLY A 3 -22.86 -22.94 10.66
N GLN A 4 -22.24 -23.48 9.61
CA GLN A 4 -22.35 -24.90 9.28
C GLN A 4 -21.53 -25.76 10.25
N ILE A 5 -20.34 -25.30 10.64
CA ILE A 5 -19.47 -25.95 11.63
C ILE A 5 -20.19 -26.00 12.99
N GLU A 6 -20.81 -24.89 13.41
CA GLU A 6 -21.63 -24.83 14.64
C GLU A 6 -22.84 -25.77 14.58
N THR A 7 -23.43 -25.95 13.39
CA THR A 7 -24.55 -26.88 13.20
C THR A 7 -24.09 -28.33 13.33
N LEU A 8 -22.91 -28.67 12.80
CA LEU A 8 -22.31 -30.00 12.96
C LEU A 8 -21.98 -30.32 14.41
N GLU A 9 -21.48 -29.35 15.17
CA GLU A 9 -21.23 -29.50 16.61
C GLU A 9 -22.53 -29.81 17.38
N LYS A 10 -23.64 -29.13 17.05
CA LYS A 10 -24.96 -29.41 17.65
C LYS A 10 -25.53 -30.79 17.31
N LEU A 11 -25.06 -31.41 16.22
CA LEU A 11 -25.45 -32.75 15.79
C LEU A 11 -24.52 -33.84 16.34
N ASP A 12 -23.67 -33.51 17.31
CA ASP A 12 -22.66 -34.42 17.89
C ASP A 12 -21.65 -34.94 16.86
N ALA A 13 -21.41 -34.15 15.82
CA ALA A 13 -20.44 -34.43 14.75
C ALA A 13 -19.37 -33.32 14.65
N PRO A 14 -18.58 -33.07 15.72
CA PRO A 14 -17.62 -31.98 15.74
C PRO A 14 -16.51 -32.19 14.71
N LEU A 15 -16.13 -31.11 14.04
CA LEU A 15 -14.99 -31.09 13.13
C LEU A 15 -13.68 -30.95 13.93
N HIS A 16 -12.62 -31.61 13.45
CA HIS A 16 -11.28 -31.36 13.98
C HIS A 16 -10.91 -29.88 13.82
N PRO A 17 -10.36 -29.19 14.83
CA PRO A 17 -10.10 -27.75 14.78
C PRO A 17 -9.27 -27.30 13.57
N MET A 18 -8.26 -28.09 13.19
CA MET A 18 -7.45 -27.79 12.00
C MET A 18 -8.29 -27.82 10.72
N LEU A 19 -9.17 -28.82 10.58
CA LEU A 19 -10.05 -28.95 9.42
C LEU A 19 -11.09 -27.82 9.38
N ALA A 20 -11.65 -27.44 10.54
CA ALA A 20 -12.56 -26.31 10.64
C ALA A 20 -11.90 -25.01 10.16
N THR A 21 -10.66 -24.75 10.58
CA THR A 21 -9.87 -23.59 10.15
C THR A 21 -9.59 -23.61 8.64
N ASP A 22 -9.12 -24.73 8.10
CA ASP A 22 -8.84 -24.86 6.66
C ASP A 22 -10.10 -24.64 5.82
N LEU A 23 -11.24 -25.18 6.25
CA LEU A 23 -12.53 -24.98 5.59
C LEU A 23 -12.96 -23.51 5.64
N ILE A 24 -12.75 -22.81 6.76
CA ILE A 24 -13.06 -21.38 6.87
C ILE A 24 -12.18 -20.58 5.92
N LEU A 25 -10.86 -20.76 5.96
CA LEU A 25 -9.91 -20.03 5.12
C LEU A 25 -10.14 -20.32 3.63
N GLY A 26 -10.42 -21.57 3.27
CA GLY A 26 -10.74 -21.98 1.90
C GLY A 26 -12.11 -21.47 1.40
N SER A 27 -13.02 -21.11 2.30
CA SER A 27 -14.32 -20.54 1.95
C SER A 27 -14.32 -19.02 1.75
N LEU A 28 -13.19 -18.35 2.04
CA LEU A 28 -13.11 -16.90 1.93
C LEU A 28 -13.11 -16.43 0.46
N PRO A 29 -13.69 -15.25 0.17
CA PRO A 29 -13.58 -14.62 -1.14
C PRO A 29 -12.13 -14.32 -1.56
N ALA A 30 -11.90 -14.14 -2.86
CA ALA A 30 -10.56 -13.92 -3.42
C ALA A 30 -9.87 -12.66 -2.87
N GLU A 31 -10.63 -11.67 -2.40
CA GLU A 31 -10.15 -10.46 -1.76
C GLU A 31 -9.35 -10.74 -0.47
N TYR A 32 -9.57 -11.90 0.15
CA TYR A 32 -8.83 -12.36 1.33
C TYR A 32 -7.59 -13.20 0.99
N SER A 33 -7.24 -13.37 -0.28
CA SER A 33 -6.09 -14.18 -0.73
C SER A 33 -4.79 -13.82 0.02
N GLN A 34 -4.50 -12.53 0.20
CA GLN A 34 -3.34 -12.08 0.96
C GLN A 34 -3.41 -12.48 2.45
N THR A 35 -4.61 -12.44 3.03
CA THR A 35 -4.87 -12.86 4.42
C THR A 35 -4.62 -14.34 4.61
N VAL A 36 -5.06 -15.18 3.66
CA VAL A 36 -4.85 -16.63 3.66
C VAL A 36 -3.37 -16.97 3.51
N VAL A 37 -2.66 -16.34 2.57
CA VAL A 37 -1.21 -16.52 2.43
C VAL A 37 -0.48 -16.11 3.71
N ASN A 38 -0.86 -14.97 4.30
CA ASN A 38 -0.27 -14.51 5.56
C ASN A 38 -0.48 -15.51 6.71
N PHE A 39 -1.66 -16.13 6.79
CA PHE A 39 -1.95 -17.16 7.79
C PHE A 39 -1.00 -18.35 7.67
N TYR A 40 -0.90 -18.95 6.48
CA TYR A 40 -0.08 -20.13 6.25
C TYR A 40 1.43 -19.82 6.32
N MET A 41 1.87 -18.69 5.78
CA MET A 41 3.28 -18.32 5.74
C MET A 41 3.84 -18.01 7.12
N ASN A 42 3.05 -17.38 7.99
CA ASN A 42 3.47 -17.08 9.36
C ASN A 42 3.14 -18.21 10.35
N LYS A 43 2.61 -19.35 9.86
CA LYS A 43 2.23 -20.51 10.68
C LYS A 43 1.36 -20.09 11.87
N LEU A 44 0.38 -19.22 11.61
CA LEU A 44 -0.49 -18.73 12.67
C LEU A 44 -1.37 -19.88 13.16
N GLU A 45 -1.19 -20.25 14.42
CA GLU A 45 -2.09 -21.14 15.13
C GLU A 45 -2.94 -20.30 16.06
N MET A 46 -4.25 -20.37 15.88
CA MET A 46 -5.20 -19.54 16.61
C MET A 46 -6.47 -20.33 16.91
N THR A 47 -7.07 -20.02 18.05
CA THR A 47 -8.38 -20.54 18.44
C THR A 47 -9.49 -19.96 17.55
N MET A 48 -10.66 -20.60 17.52
CA MET A 48 -11.81 -20.12 16.71
C MET A 48 -12.17 -18.64 16.98
N PRO A 49 -12.23 -18.15 18.24
CA PRO A 49 -12.51 -16.74 18.50
C PRO A 49 -11.41 -15.79 18.01
N GLU A 50 -10.15 -16.22 18.04
CA GLU A 50 -9.02 -15.44 17.53
C GLU A 50 -9.03 -15.37 16.00
N LEU A 51 -9.37 -16.48 15.33
CA LEU A 51 -9.58 -16.52 13.88
C LEU A 51 -10.68 -15.55 13.45
N LEU A 52 -11.79 -15.50 14.18
CA LEU A 52 -12.85 -14.53 13.92
C LEU A 52 -12.34 -13.08 14.03
N LYS A 53 -11.64 -12.73 15.11
CA LYS A 53 -11.08 -11.38 15.30
C LYS A 53 -10.05 -11.03 14.21
N PHE A 54 -9.22 -11.99 13.82
CA PHE A 54 -8.25 -11.84 12.73
C PHE A 54 -8.95 -11.54 11.40
N LEU A 55 -9.99 -12.30 11.06
CA LEU A 55 -10.76 -12.10 9.83
C LEU A 55 -11.53 -10.78 9.84
N THR A 56 -12.10 -10.36 10.98
CA THR A 56 -12.73 -9.03 11.13
C THR A 56 -11.72 -7.90 10.92
N THR A 57 -10.52 -8.03 11.49
CA THR A 57 -9.45 -7.04 11.28
C THR A 57 -9.00 -6.99 9.82
N ALA A 58 -8.91 -8.15 9.17
CA ALA A 58 -8.58 -8.24 7.74
C ALA A 58 -9.67 -7.59 6.86
N GLU A 59 -10.95 -7.78 7.20
CA GLU A 59 -12.08 -7.15 6.52
C GLU A 59 -12.02 -5.61 6.62
N GLU A 60 -11.77 -5.08 7.82
CA GLU A 60 -11.60 -3.64 7.99
C GLU A 60 -10.42 -3.08 7.19
N SER A 61 -9.32 -3.83 7.12
CA SER A 61 -8.14 -3.47 6.34
C SER A 61 -8.45 -3.43 4.84
N LEU A 62 -9.22 -4.42 4.36
CA LEU A 62 -9.69 -4.49 2.98
C LEU A 62 -10.60 -3.30 2.63
N GLY A 63 -11.53 -2.94 3.52
CA GLY A 63 -12.41 -1.77 3.36
C GLY A 63 -11.65 -0.44 3.31
N LYS A 64 -10.54 -0.33 4.04
CA LYS A 64 -9.64 0.86 4.04
C LYS A 64 -8.67 0.87 2.84
N GLY A 65 -8.60 -0.21 2.06
CA GLY A 65 -7.62 -0.43 1.00
C GLY A 65 -7.97 0.12 -0.37
N LYS A 66 -9.22 0.52 -0.63
CA LYS A 66 -9.65 1.04 -1.95
C LYS A 66 -9.09 2.44 -2.30
N GLY A 67 -8.29 3.05 -1.44
CA GLY A 67 -7.85 4.44 -1.60
C GLY A 67 -6.43 4.78 -1.16
N LYS A 68 -5.51 3.82 -1.01
CA LYS A 68 -4.12 4.15 -0.67
C LYS A 68 -3.24 4.01 -1.90
N SER A 69 -3.10 5.14 -2.60
CA SER A 69 -2.07 5.36 -3.61
C SER A 69 -0.73 4.82 -3.12
N VAL A 70 -0.15 3.92 -3.90
CA VAL A 70 1.25 3.52 -3.80
C VAL A 70 2.08 4.80 -3.64
N LEU A 71 2.84 4.89 -2.55
CA LEU A 71 3.80 5.95 -2.32
C LEU A 71 4.71 6.00 -3.56
N MET A 72 4.64 7.10 -4.31
CA MET A 72 5.58 7.35 -5.40
C MET A 72 6.97 7.38 -4.77
N VAL A 73 7.78 6.36 -5.05
CA VAL A 73 9.22 6.44 -4.85
C VAL A 73 9.71 7.46 -5.87
N GLU A 74 10.02 8.67 -5.39
CA GLU A 74 10.71 9.66 -6.21
C GLU A 74 12.04 9.04 -6.63
N GLY A 75 12.13 8.73 -7.91
CA GLY A 75 13.31 8.13 -8.49
C GLY A 75 14.50 9.05 -8.28
N SER A 76 15.46 8.60 -7.49
CA SER A 76 16.80 9.18 -7.47
C SER A 76 17.54 8.80 -8.75
N THR A 77 17.05 9.24 -9.91
CA THR A 77 17.88 9.32 -11.11
C THR A 77 18.71 10.59 -11.01
N ILE A 78 20.02 10.36 -10.91
CA ILE A 78 21.09 11.33 -11.00
C ILE A 78 20.88 12.28 -12.20
N ALA A 79 21.05 13.58 -11.92
CA ALA A 79 21.36 14.68 -12.83
C ALA A 79 20.34 15.08 -13.92
N LYS A 80 19.82 16.31 -13.81
CA LYS A 80 20.23 17.43 -14.68
C LYS A 80 19.65 18.76 -14.19
N LYS A 81 20.57 19.71 -13.97
CA LYS A 81 20.34 21.13 -13.67
C LYS A 81 19.48 21.75 -14.80
N SER A 82 18.24 22.11 -14.50
CA SER A 82 17.45 23.00 -15.36
C SER A 82 17.13 24.27 -14.57
N GLY A 83 17.57 25.40 -15.13
CA GLY A 83 17.65 26.69 -14.45
C GLY A 83 16.29 27.31 -14.09
N PRO A 84 16.29 28.39 -13.30
CA PRO A 84 15.05 29.03 -12.87
C PRO A 84 14.28 29.60 -14.05
N ARG A 85 13.02 29.17 -14.15
CA ARG A 85 12.00 29.65 -15.06
C ARG A 85 11.62 31.08 -14.67
N SER A 86 11.74 32.02 -15.61
CA SER A 86 11.26 33.40 -15.44
C SER A 86 9.75 33.47 -15.21
N PRO A 87 9.27 34.34 -14.30
CA PRO A 87 7.95 34.93 -14.41
C PRO A 87 8.04 36.43 -14.75
N ALA A 88 7.03 36.89 -15.48
CA ALA A 88 6.85 38.23 -16.02
C ALA A 88 6.81 39.35 -14.96
N GLY A 89 7.16 40.59 -15.36
CA GLY A 89 6.91 41.77 -14.51
C GLY A 89 7.65 43.06 -14.87
N THR A 90 7.18 43.74 -15.92
CA THR A 90 7.10 45.20 -16.13
C THR A 90 7.96 46.19 -15.28
N LYS A 91 8.80 46.95 -16.01
CA LYS A 91 9.11 48.41 -15.87
C LYS A 91 10.07 48.87 -14.75
N ARG A 92 11.26 49.35 -15.13
CA ARG A 92 11.77 50.71 -14.83
C ARG A 92 13.14 51.05 -15.48
N LYS A 93 13.05 51.99 -16.44
CA LYS A 93 13.92 53.10 -16.88
C LYS A 93 15.21 53.41 -16.09
N GLY A 94 16.34 53.55 -16.81
CA GLY A 94 17.52 54.36 -16.42
C GLY A 94 18.87 53.76 -16.91
N SER A 95 19.40 54.08 -18.10
CA SER A 95 20.27 55.25 -18.44
C SER A 95 21.79 54.96 -18.40
N LYS A 96 22.42 54.92 -19.60
CA LYS A 96 23.82 55.31 -19.97
C LYS A 96 24.96 54.42 -19.39
N LYS A 97 26.05 54.03 -20.08
CA LYS A 97 26.79 54.46 -21.29
C LYS A 97 27.79 53.30 -21.65
N PRO A 98 28.25 53.12 -22.89
CA PRO A 98 29.13 52.00 -23.29
C PRO A 98 30.63 52.36 -23.19
N LYS A 99 31.51 51.38 -23.02
CA LYS A 99 32.95 51.55 -23.33
C LYS A 99 33.59 50.24 -23.82
N GLN A 100 34.04 50.30 -25.07
CA GLN A 100 34.96 49.40 -25.81
C GLN A 100 36.35 49.44 -25.12
N ARG A 101 37.39 48.60 -25.28
CA ARG A 101 37.93 47.60 -26.25
C ARG A 101 39.27 47.07 -25.60
N PRO A 102 40.22 46.38 -26.29
CA PRO A 102 40.30 45.01 -26.81
C PRO A 102 41.41 44.11 -26.14
N THR A 103 41.45 42.83 -26.58
CA THR A 103 42.48 41.73 -26.59
C THR A 103 43.99 42.14 -26.60
N PRO A 104 45.01 41.24 -26.39
CA PRO A 104 45.06 39.80 -26.76
C PRO A 104 45.89 38.81 -25.88
N LEU A 105 45.83 37.55 -26.34
CA LEU A 105 46.62 36.34 -26.08
C LEU A 105 48.07 36.51 -25.60
N ARG A 106 48.45 35.64 -24.65
CA ARG A 106 49.70 34.87 -24.71
C ARG A 106 49.51 33.52 -24.03
#